data_AF-A0A1J6I040-F1
#
_entry.id   AF-A0A1J6I040-F1
#
_cell.length_a   1.000
_cell.length_b   1.000
_cell.length_c   1.000
_cell.angle_alpha   90.00
_cell.angle_beta   90.00
_cell.angle_gamma   90.00
#
_symmetry.space_group_name_H-M   'P 1'
#
loop_
_entity.id
_entity.type
_entity.pdbx_description
1 polymer ?
#
loop_
_entity_poly.entity_id
_entity_poly.type
_entity_poly.pdbx_seq_one_letter_code
_entity_poly.pdbx_strand_id
1 'polypeptide(L)'
;MDEIRKLLVGNLAITGVQNHEFPVENERPEVVGHRPRGPQPPTRNYHTEFPVFDGVGLKDWLYKFEQIFAYEEIPEDSKVRAVSCRLEGRALQWHQSYMKHRVTRDWPRWGEYVACLYARFGYELFDDPMGDLKDLRQVSSVQDYVDLFDEMLTRVELSEEYVVSCFIRVHAMNGLRDIRTMRVTVSVKGKAVQVLIDTGSTHNFLDLNTAKKLGCVLTAIAPFDVSVADGKKVKSNYICKKLMWKMKGVSFDSDMLVLPIGGCSMVLGIQWLITLGDIMWNFKNLRMEFNIIGHKVS
;
A
#
# COMPACT_ATOMS: atom_id res chain seq x y z
N MET A 1 11.49 9.37 2.42
CA MET A 1 11.50 8.07 3.09
C MET A 1 11.27 8.24 4.58
N ASP A 2 12.13 8.90 5.36
CA ASP A 2 11.92 9.02 6.83
C ASP A 2 10.70 9.85 7.28
N GLU A 3 10.29 10.88 6.54
CA GLU A 3 9.05 11.63 6.87
C GLU A 3 7.78 10.86 6.48
N ILE A 4 7.81 10.13 5.37
CA ILE A 4 6.75 9.19 4.95
C ILE A 4 6.70 8.00 5.92
N ARG A 5 7.86 7.51 6.36
CA ARG A 5 7.99 6.50 7.40
C ARG A 5 7.49 7.05 8.74
N LYS A 6 7.69 8.33 9.08
CA LYS A 6 7.10 8.94 10.28
C LYS A 6 5.59 9.12 10.19
N LEU A 7 5.06 9.42 9.01
CA LEU A 7 3.61 9.48 8.76
C LEU A 7 2.95 8.09 8.82
N LEU A 8 3.61 7.04 8.30
CA LEU A 8 3.11 5.66 8.27
C LEU A 8 3.41 4.88 9.57
N VAL A 9 4.58 5.05 10.17
CA VAL A 9 5.02 4.38 11.41
C VAL A 9 4.55 5.14 12.66
N GLY A 10 4.25 6.44 12.55
CA GLY A 10 3.67 7.22 13.66
C GLY A 10 2.36 6.64 14.18
N ASN A 11 1.61 5.92 13.33
CA ASN A 11 0.37 5.24 13.71
C ASN A 11 0.57 3.75 14.07
N LEU A 12 1.75 3.16 13.83
CA LEU A 12 2.06 1.77 14.15
C LEU A 12 2.95 1.60 15.40
N ALA A 13 3.57 2.67 15.89
CA ALA A 13 4.49 2.63 17.03
C ALA A 13 3.82 3.09 18.34
N ILE A 14 2.83 2.34 18.83
CA ILE A 14 2.49 2.32 20.27
C ILE A 14 2.57 0.89 20.79
N THR A 15 3.77 0.30 20.75
CA THR A 15 4.16 -0.80 21.65
C THR A 15 5.65 -0.68 21.94
N GLY A 16 6.02 0.31 22.73
CA GLY A 16 7.36 0.45 23.29
C GLY A 16 7.28 0.41 24.81
N VAL A 17 7.24 -0.78 25.38
CA VAL A 17 7.42 -0.99 26.83
C VAL A 17 8.81 -0.48 27.19
N GLN A 18 8.89 0.62 27.93
CA GLN A 18 10.14 1.05 28.55
C GLN A 18 10.40 0.15 29.76
N ASN A 19 11.45 -0.67 29.66
CA ASN A 19 12.02 -1.38 30.80
C ASN A 19 12.63 -0.37 31.76
N HIS A 20 11.92 -0.05 32.83
CA HIS A 20 12.50 0.58 34.01
C HIS A 20 13.10 -0.52 34.90
N GLU A 21 14.43 -0.57 34.96
CA GLU A 21 15.15 -1.26 36.04
C GLU A 21 14.82 -0.59 37.38
N PHE A 22 14.30 -1.36 38.33
CA PHE A 22 14.14 -0.92 39.71
C PHE A 22 15.38 -1.33 40.53
N PRO A 23 15.89 -0.47 41.43
CA PRO A 23 17.02 -0.82 42.27
C PRO A 23 16.61 -1.81 43.37
N VAL A 24 17.55 -2.69 43.69
CA VAL A 24 17.49 -3.67 44.79
C VAL A 24 17.84 -2.97 46.09
N GLU A 25 16.96 -3.01 47.09
CA GLU A 25 17.31 -2.77 48.50
C GLU A 25 16.67 -3.82 49.42
N ASN A 26 17.48 -4.24 50.41
CA ASN A 26 17.35 -5.41 51.26
C ASN A 26 16.44 -5.22 52.50
N GLU A 27 15.80 -6.33 52.89
CA GLU A 27 15.45 -6.83 54.24
C GLU A 27 14.59 -6.02 55.25
N ARG A 28 13.31 -6.48 55.37
CA ARG A 28 12.42 -6.83 56.53
C ARG A 28 12.64 -6.19 57.94
N PRO A 29 11.54 -5.89 58.68
CA PRO A 29 10.87 -6.92 59.50
C PRO A 29 9.33 -6.87 59.60
N GLU A 30 8.77 -7.98 60.08
CA GLU A 30 7.35 -8.31 60.29
C GLU A 30 6.63 -7.41 61.29
N VAL A 31 5.39 -6.98 60.96
CA VAL A 31 4.38 -6.57 61.95
C VAL A 31 3.00 -7.04 61.51
N VAL A 32 2.41 -7.90 62.33
CA VAL A 32 1.01 -8.34 62.30
C VAL A 32 0.10 -7.14 62.58
N GLY A 33 -0.80 -6.81 61.65
CA GLY A 33 -1.81 -5.79 61.85
C GLY A 33 -2.86 -5.82 60.74
N HIS A 34 -4.12 -6.12 61.08
CA HIS A 34 -5.26 -6.03 60.17
C HIS A 34 -5.36 -4.62 59.56
N ARG A 35 -5.24 -4.52 58.23
CA ARG A 35 -5.58 -3.30 57.47
C ARG A 35 -6.97 -3.44 56.82
N PRO A 36 -7.74 -2.35 56.75
CA PRO A 36 -9.08 -2.38 56.15
C PRO A 36 -8.99 -2.64 54.64
N ARG A 37 -9.98 -3.35 54.09
CA ARG A 37 -10.11 -3.57 52.65
C ARG A 37 -10.13 -2.21 51.94
N GLY A 38 -9.06 -1.91 51.19
CA GLY A 38 -9.05 -0.79 50.25
C GLY A 38 -10.09 -1.00 49.15
N PRO A 39 -10.45 0.06 48.40
CA PRO A 39 -11.39 -0.06 47.30
C PRO A 39 -10.84 -1.10 46.31
N GLN A 40 -11.62 -2.14 46.02
CA GLN A 40 -11.29 -3.03 44.91
C GLN A 40 -11.17 -2.17 43.65
N PRO A 41 -10.14 -2.37 42.81
CA PRO A 41 -10.09 -1.72 41.52
C PRO A 41 -11.37 -2.11 40.77
N PRO A 42 -12.00 -1.19 40.04
CA PRO A 42 -13.22 -1.50 39.32
C PRO A 42 -12.92 -2.68 38.42
N THR A 43 -13.61 -3.80 38.63
CA THR A 43 -13.71 -4.88 37.65
C THR A 43 -14.41 -4.24 36.46
N ARG A 44 -13.61 -3.65 35.58
CA ARG A 44 -14.06 -3.10 34.31
C ARG A 44 -14.43 -4.34 33.50
N ASN A 45 -15.68 -4.76 33.65
CA ASN A 45 -16.29 -5.74 32.79
C ASN A 45 -16.22 -5.14 31.39
N TYR A 46 -15.18 -5.50 30.63
CA TYR A 46 -15.21 -5.40 29.19
C TYR A 46 -16.25 -6.45 28.77
N HIS A 47 -17.52 -6.08 28.84
CA HIS A 47 -18.58 -6.90 28.28
C HIS A 47 -18.43 -6.76 26.76
N THR A 48 -17.45 -7.46 26.20
CA THR A 48 -17.25 -7.55 24.76
C THR A 48 -18.51 -8.22 24.24
N GLU A 49 -19.40 -7.45 23.60
CA GLU A 49 -20.53 -8.05 22.92
C GLU A 49 -19.98 -9.00 21.86
N PHE A 50 -20.21 -10.30 22.06
CA PHE A 50 -19.77 -11.30 21.12
C PHE A 50 -20.42 -11.02 19.77
N PRO A 51 -19.63 -10.93 18.68
CA PRO A 51 -20.15 -10.52 17.40
C PRO A 51 -21.09 -11.61 16.85
N VAL A 52 -22.26 -11.19 16.38
CA VAL A 52 -23.25 -12.06 15.72
C VAL A 52 -22.92 -12.14 14.23
N PHE A 53 -23.14 -13.31 13.62
CA PHE A 53 -23.02 -13.50 12.18
C PHE A 53 -24.32 -13.99 11.57
N ASP A 54 -24.86 -13.21 10.64
CA ASP A 54 -26.11 -13.49 9.93
C ASP A 54 -25.88 -13.96 8.48
N GLY A 55 -24.62 -13.92 8.02
CA GLY A 55 -24.20 -14.25 6.67
C GLY A 55 -23.54 -13.10 5.90
N VAL A 56 -23.34 -11.93 6.52
CA VAL A 56 -22.66 -10.74 5.96
C VAL A 56 -21.39 -10.42 6.78
N GLY A 57 -20.31 -9.95 6.15
CA GLY A 57 -19.11 -9.51 6.88
C GLY A 57 -18.29 -10.65 7.51
N LEU A 58 -18.15 -11.77 6.80
CA LEU A 58 -17.50 -12.98 7.32
C LEU A 58 -16.06 -12.73 7.81
N LYS A 59 -15.29 -11.89 7.12
CA LYS A 59 -13.87 -11.61 7.46
C LYS A 59 -13.74 -10.91 8.81
N ASP A 60 -14.50 -9.84 9.02
CA ASP A 60 -14.47 -9.06 10.26
C ASP A 60 -14.98 -9.88 11.45
N TRP A 61 -15.99 -10.70 11.21
CA TRP A 61 -16.53 -11.61 12.20
C TRP A 61 -15.50 -12.66 12.63
N LEU A 62 -14.84 -13.31 11.66
CA LEU A 62 -13.76 -14.28 11.94
C LEU A 62 -12.59 -13.62 12.68
N TYR A 63 -12.16 -12.44 12.24
CA TYR A 63 -11.07 -11.71 12.89
C TYR A 63 -11.37 -11.41 14.36
N LYS A 64 -12.57 -10.88 14.65
CA LYS A 64 -13.01 -10.62 16.03
C LYS A 64 -13.02 -11.90 16.88
N PHE A 65 -13.46 -13.02 16.31
CA PHE A 65 -13.45 -14.29 17.03
C PHE A 65 -12.05 -14.84 17.27
N GLU A 66 -11.11 -14.69 16.33
CA GLU A 66 -9.70 -15.06 16.57
C GLU A 66 -9.08 -14.23 17.71
N GLN A 67 -9.39 -12.92 17.78
CA GLN A 67 -8.97 -12.08 18.91
C GLN A 67 -9.56 -12.57 20.24
N ILE A 68 -10.86 -12.91 20.25
CA ILE A 68 -11.54 -13.44 21.44
C ILE A 68 -10.96 -14.80 21.83
N PHE A 69 -10.71 -15.70 20.88
CA PHE A 69 -10.13 -17.01 21.15
C PHE A 69 -8.74 -16.92 21.75
N ALA A 70 -7.92 -15.98 21.26
CA ALA A 70 -6.60 -15.71 21.80
C ALA A 70 -6.67 -15.13 23.22
N TYR A 71 -7.60 -14.19 23.47
CA TYR A 71 -7.76 -13.55 24.77
C TYR A 71 -8.35 -14.47 25.85
N GLU A 72 -9.40 -15.21 25.51
CA GLU A 72 -10.11 -16.12 26.42
C GLU A 72 -9.48 -17.53 26.47
N GLU A 73 -8.35 -17.74 25.78
CA GLU A 73 -7.64 -19.03 25.68
C GLU A 73 -8.56 -20.21 25.29
N ILE A 74 -9.47 -20.00 24.33
CA ILE A 74 -10.46 -21.01 23.94
C ILE A 74 -9.77 -22.19 23.23
N PRO A 75 -9.94 -23.43 23.72
CA PRO A 75 -9.39 -24.63 23.08
C PRO A 75 -9.88 -24.82 21.64
N GLU A 76 -9.00 -25.33 20.78
CA GLU A 76 -9.24 -25.48 19.33
C GLU A 76 -10.49 -26.32 19.00
N ASP A 77 -10.75 -27.36 19.80
CA ASP A 77 -11.91 -28.25 19.68
C ASP A 77 -13.23 -27.59 20.12
N SER A 78 -13.14 -26.50 20.87
CA SER A 78 -14.28 -25.76 21.42
C SER A 78 -14.66 -24.53 20.59
N LYS A 79 -13.78 -24.07 19.69
CA LYS A 79 -13.98 -22.87 18.85
C LYS A 79 -15.26 -22.90 18.03
N VAL A 80 -15.54 -24.01 17.35
CA VAL A 80 -16.75 -24.13 16.51
C VAL A 80 -18.01 -24.08 17.36
N ARG A 81 -17.99 -24.73 18.52
CA ARG A 81 -19.10 -24.70 19.48
C ARG A 81 -19.32 -23.28 19.99
N ALA A 82 -18.25 -22.57 20.33
CA ALA A 82 -18.31 -21.19 20.84
C ALA A 82 -18.96 -20.24 19.82
N VAL A 83 -18.61 -20.33 18.54
CA VAL A 83 -19.21 -19.46 17.51
C VAL A 83 -20.61 -19.88 17.09
N SER A 84 -20.95 -21.16 17.17
CA SER A 84 -22.25 -21.67 16.70
C SER A 84 -23.44 -21.01 17.41
N CYS A 85 -23.26 -20.63 18.68
CA CYS A 85 -24.26 -19.93 19.49
C CYS A 85 -24.48 -18.47 19.07
N ARG A 86 -23.64 -17.94 18.17
CA ARG A 86 -23.68 -16.55 17.68
C ARG A 86 -24.01 -16.46 16.19
N LEU A 87 -24.51 -17.55 15.62
CA LEU A 87 -25.01 -17.59 14.25
C LEU A 87 -26.50 -17.26 14.25
N GLU A 88 -26.89 -16.36 13.35
CA GLU A 88 -28.27 -15.96 13.14
C GLU A 88 -28.65 -16.05 11.66
N GLY A 89 -29.93 -15.88 11.36
CA GLY A 89 -30.44 -15.80 9.99
C GLY A 89 -29.93 -16.90 9.05
N ARG A 90 -29.35 -16.49 7.92
CA ARG A 90 -28.88 -17.41 6.86
C ARG A 90 -27.64 -18.21 7.30
N ALA A 91 -26.80 -17.65 8.16
CA ALA A 91 -25.65 -18.34 8.72
C ALA A 91 -26.06 -19.50 9.64
N LEU A 92 -27.08 -19.29 10.49
CA LEU A 92 -27.62 -20.36 11.34
C LEU A 92 -28.25 -21.49 10.51
N GLN A 93 -29.03 -21.14 9.49
CA GLN A 93 -29.63 -22.13 8.57
C GLN A 93 -28.55 -22.95 7.86
N TRP A 94 -27.49 -22.30 7.39
CA TRP A 94 -26.35 -22.99 6.81
C TRP A 94 -25.67 -23.92 7.81
N HIS A 95 -25.41 -23.46 9.04
CA HIS A 95 -24.78 -24.28 10.07
C HIS A 95 -25.60 -25.54 10.38
N GLN A 96 -26.92 -25.39 10.53
CA GLN A 96 -27.84 -26.53 10.72
C GLN A 96 -27.76 -27.53 9.56
N SER A 97 -27.75 -27.03 8.31
CA SER A 97 -27.58 -27.87 7.14
C SER A 97 -26.21 -28.54 7.11
N TYR A 98 -25.15 -27.79 7.39
CA TYR A 98 -23.79 -28.29 7.43
C TYR A 98 -23.68 -29.44 8.43
N MET A 99 -24.07 -29.23 9.69
CA MET A 99 -24.02 -30.25 10.75
C MET A 99 -24.89 -31.48 10.45
N LYS A 100 -26.06 -31.30 9.80
CA LYS A 100 -26.96 -32.40 9.44
C LYS A 100 -26.37 -33.37 8.40
N HIS A 101 -25.56 -32.86 7.47
CA HIS A 101 -25.05 -33.63 6.33
C HIS A 101 -23.59 -34.10 6.54
N ARG A 102 -23.03 -33.93 7.75
CA ARG A 102 -21.69 -34.45 8.05
C ARG A 102 -21.72 -35.95 8.26
N VAL A 103 -20.62 -36.58 7.84
CA VAL A 103 -20.37 -38.02 8.00
C VAL A 103 -20.15 -38.38 9.47
N THR A 104 -19.50 -37.50 10.23
CA THR A 104 -19.22 -37.69 11.66
C THR A 104 -20.14 -36.82 12.54
N ARG A 105 -20.44 -37.31 13.74
CA ARG A 105 -21.26 -36.58 14.74
C ARG A 105 -20.44 -35.63 15.62
N ASP A 106 -19.12 -35.70 15.55
CA ASP A 106 -18.20 -34.85 16.31
C ASP A 106 -18.19 -33.42 15.77
N TRP A 107 -17.75 -32.45 16.57
CA TRP A 107 -17.55 -31.09 16.08
C TRP A 107 -16.43 -31.04 15.03
N PRO A 108 -16.58 -30.26 13.94
CA PRO A 108 -15.52 -30.11 12.95
C PRO A 108 -14.32 -29.38 13.56
N ARG A 109 -13.16 -29.56 12.94
CA ARG A 109 -12.00 -28.72 13.24
C ARG A 109 -12.25 -27.30 12.77
N TRP A 110 -11.71 -26.33 13.49
CA TRP A 110 -11.89 -24.91 13.19
C TRP A 110 -11.53 -24.57 11.74
N GLY A 111 -10.36 -24.99 11.26
CA GLY A 111 -9.93 -24.72 9.88
C GLY A 111 -10.85 -25.31 8.80
N GLU A 112 -11.39 -26.53 9.01
CA GLU A 112 -12.36 -27.14 8.08
C GLU A 112 -13.69 -26.38 8.07
N TYR A 113 -14.12 -25.90 9.24
CA TYR A 113 -15.33 -25.13 9.41
C TYR A 113 -15.23 -23.76 8.74
N VAL A 114 -14.10 -23.07 8.92
CA VAL A 114 -13.79 -21.77 8.28
C VAL A 114 -13.73 -21.90 6.76
N ALA A 115 -13.11 -22.96 6.22
CA ALA A 115 -13.09 -23.20 4.78
C ALA A 115 -14.51 -23.34 4.20
N CYS A 116 -15.41 -24.03 4.91
CA CYS A 116 -16.80 -24.18 4.47
C CYS A 116 -17.62 -22.89 4.63
N LEU A 117 -17.34 -22.08 5.66
CA LEU A 117 -17.92 -20.73 5.81
C LEU A 117 -17.52 -19.85 4.62
N TYR A 118 -16.25 -19.83 4.23
CA TYR A 118 -15.78 -19.08 3.07
C TYR A 118 -16.40 -19.56 1.76
N ALA A 119 -16.51 -20.87 1.55
CA ALA A 119 -17.16 -21.42 0.36
C ALA A 119 -18.64 -20.99 0.23
N ARG A 120 -19.31 -20.67 1.35
CA ARG A 120 -20.74 -20.29 1.39
C ARG A 120 -20.97 -18.78 1.40
N PHE A 121 -20.25 -18.06 2.25
CA PHE A 121 -20.49 -16.65 2.56
C PHE A 121 -19.34 -15.75 2.10
N GLY A 122 -18.24 -16.32 1.62
CA GLY A 122 -17.12 -15.58 1.05
C GLY A 122 -17.40 -15.04 -0.36
N TYR A 123 -18.65 -14.77 -0.74
CA TYR A 123 -18.93 -14.06 -2.00
C TYR A 123 -18.47 -12.59 -1.93
N GLU A 124 -18.33 -12.04 -0.71
CA GLU A 124 -17.63 -10.79 -0.43
C GLU A 124 -16.10 -10.91 -0.65
N LEU A 125 -15.54 -12.11 -0.88
CA LEU A 125 -14.12 -12.30 -1.25
C LEU A 125 -13.80 -11.87 -2.69
N PHE A 126 -14.80 -11.43 -3.46
CA PHE A 126 -14.56 -10.65 -4.68
C PHE A 126 -14.44 -9.15 -4.38
N ASP A 127 -14.26 -8.78 -3.12
CA ASP A 127 -13.33 -7.69 -2.81
C ASP A 127 -12.00 -8.07 -3.44
N ASP A 128 -11.58 -7.33 -4.47
CA ASP A 128 -10.21 -7.32 -4.93
C ASP A 128 -9.58 -6.09 -4.27
N PRO A 129 -9.12 -6.15 -3.00
CA PRO A 129 -8.64 -4.97 -2.31
C PRO A 129 -7.35 -4.47 -2.97
N MET A 130 -6.65 -5.34 -3.73
CA MET A 130 -5.54 -4.95 -4.58
C MET A 130 -6.01 -4.21 -5.83
N GLY A 131 -7.14 -4.61 -6.42
CA GLY A 131 -7.87 -3.90 -7.46
C GLY A 131 -8.36 -2.54 -6.99
N ASP A 132 -9.00 -2.48 -5.84
CA ASP A 132 -9.47 -1.25 -5.21
C ASP A 132 -8.31 -0.33 -4.83
N LEU A 133 -7.23 -0.86 -4.24
CA LEU A 133 -6.01 -0.11 -3.93
C LEU A 133 -5.35 0.44 -5.20
N LYS A 134 -5.37 -0.35 -6.29
CA LYS A 134 -4.84 0.06 -7.60
C LYS A 134 -5.72 1.12 -8.27
N ASP A 135 -7.03 1.04 -8.08
CA ASP A 135 -8.01 1.96 -8.65
C ASP A 135 -8.34 3.14 -7.73
N LEU A 136 -7.76 3.17 -6.52
CA LEU A 136 -7.93 4.23 -5.53
C LEU A 136 -7.46 5.55 -6.12
N ARG A 137 -8.39 6.52 -6.19
CA ARG A 137 -8.12 7.88 -6.67
C ARG A 137 -8.40 8.85 -5.54
N GLN A 138 -7.52 9.83 -5.37
CA GLN A 138 -7.84 10.97 -4.53
C GLN A 138 -8.95 11.80 -5.18
N VAL A 139 -10.15 11.75 -4.59
CA VAL A 139 -11.32 12.52 -5.05
C VAL A 139 -11.54 13.77 -4.20
N SER A 140 -11.02 13.78 -2.97
CA SER A 140 -11.18 14.86 -1.97
C SER A 140 -9.83 15.26 -1.34
N SER A 141 -9.78 15.49 -0.02
CA SER A 141 -8.57 15.96 0.67
C SER A 141 -7.45 14.90 0.68
N VAL A 142 -6.21 15.31 0.97
CA VAL A 142 -5.10 14.36 1.15
C VAL A 142 -5.34 13.46 2.35
N GLN A 143 -5.90 14.02 3.42
CA GLN A 143 -6.16 13.28 4.64
C GLN A 143 -7.20 12.19 4.40
N ASP A 144 -8.29 12.51 3.71
CA ASP A 144 -9.34 11.52 3.38
C ASP A 144 -8.77 10.39 2.52
N TYR A 145 -7.83 10.70 1.62
CA TYR A 145 -7.14 9.69 0.82
C TYR A 145 -6.22 8.82 1.68
N VAL A 146 -5.45 9.42 2.60
CA VAL A 146 -4.57 8.68 3.52
C VAL A 146 -5.41 7.75 4.39
N ASP A 147 -6.53 8.22 4.92
CA ASP A 147 -7.43 7.43 5.74
C ASP A 147 -8.01 6.24 4.93
N LEU A 148 -8.44 6.48 3.68
CA LEU A 148 -8.91 5.42 2.78
C LEU A 148 -7.78 4.45 2.36
N PHE A 149 -6.56 4.94 2.17
CA PHE A 149 -5.41 4.12 1.81
C PHE A 149 -4.99 3.23 2.97
N ASP A 150 -4.97 3.76 4.19
CA ASP A 150 -4.71 3.00 5.42
C ASP A 150 -5.80 1.94 5.65
N GLU A 151 -7.07 2.29 5.44
CA GLU A 151 -8.19 1.33 5.47
C GLU A 151 -7.97 0.19 4.45
N MET A 152 -7.55 0.50 3.22
CA MET A 152 -7.26 -0.50 2.20
C MET A 152 -6.03 -1.36 2.54
N LEU A 153 -5.00 -0.80 3.19
CA LEU A 153 -3.84 -1.54 3.68
C LEU A 153 -4.20 -2.54 4.78
N THR A 154 -5.21 -2.26 5.62
CA THR A 154 -5.70 -3.27 6.58
C THR A 154 -6.28 -4.51 5.89
N ARG A 155 -6.62 -4.40 4.60
CA ARG A 155 -7.25 -5.45 3.80
C ARG A 155 -6.26 -6.22 2.92
N VAL A 156 -5.00 -5.78 2.77
CA VAL A 156 -3.94 -6.43 1.96
C VAL A 156 -2.65 -6.70 2.73
N GLU A 157 -1.95 -7.80 2.42
CA GLU A 157 -0.58 -8.03 2.89
C GLU A 157 0.43 -7.59 1.80
N LEU A 158 1.03 -6.42 1.98
CA LEU A 158 2.06 -5.88 1.09
C LEU A 158 3.35 -5.64 1.87
N SER A 159 4.51 -5.86 1.25
CA SER A 159 5.77 -5.44 1.85
C SER A 159 5.82 -3.90 1.97
N GLU A 160 6.60 -3.37 2.93
CA GLU A 160 6.80 -1.91 3.07
C GLU A 160 7.17 -1.26 1.72
N GLU A 161 7.95 -1.93 0.88
CA GLU A 161 8.35 -1.44 -0.45
C GLU A 161 7.17 -1.35 -1.42
N TYR A 162 6.27 -2.33 -1.42
CA TYR A 162 5.07 -2.32 -2.26
C TYR A 162 4.03 -1.31 -1.78
N VAL A 163 3.90 -1.09 -0.47
CA VAL A 163 3.04 -0.04 0.11
C VAL A 163 3.50 1.34 -0.34
N VAL A 164 4.81 1.62 -0.22
CA VAL A 164 5.40 2.89 -0.67
C VAL A 164 5.25 3.04 -2.19
N SER A 165 5.44 1.97 -2.96
CA SER A 165 5.24 1.97 -4.42
C SER A 165 3.80 2.33 -4.80
N CYS A 166 2.79 1.71 -4.17
CA CYS A 166 1.38 2.01 -4.41
C CYS A 166 1.04 3.45 -4.05
N PHE A 167 1.53 3.92 -2.90
CA PHE A 167 1.33 5.30 -2.45
C PHE A 167 1.95 6.31 -3.42
N ILE A 168 3.19 6.11 -3.87
CA ILE A 168 3.88 7.00 -4.82
C ILE A 168 3.16 7.02 -6.18
N ARG A 169 2.67 5.87 -6.65
CA ARG A 169 2.05 5.73 -7.98
C ARG A 169 0.77 6.56 -8.12
N VAL A 170 -0.05 6.62 -7.06
CA VAL A 170 -1.29 7.43 -7.06
C VAL A 170 -0.98 8.93 -6.91
N HIS A 171 0.02 9.29 -6.08
CA HIS A 171 0.39 10.68 -5.83
C HIS A 171 1.15 11.35 -6.99
N ALA A 172 1.94 10.58 -7.76
CA ALA A 172 2.65 11.08 -8.93
C ALA A 172 1.70 11.60 -10.04
N MET A 173 0.45 11.12 -10.06
CA MET A 173 -0.54 11.48 -11.07
C MET A 173 -1.42 12.69 -10.69
N ASN A 174 -1.59 12.98 -9.39
CA ASN A 174 -2.51 14.02 -8.92
C ASN A 174 -1.84 15.37 -8.57
N GLY A 175 -0.51 15.48 -8.72
CA GLY A 175 0.19 16.78 -8.75
C GLY A 175 0.15 17.60 -7.46
N LEU A 176 -0.02 16.97 -6.29
CA LEU A 176 0.06 17.66 -5.01
C LEU A 176 1.51 17.95 -4.59
N ARG A 177 1.70 19.13 -4.00
CA ARG A 177 2.96 19.88 -4.01
C ARG A 177 4.00 19.42 -2.97
N ASP A 178 3.64 18.49 -2.08
CA ASP A 178 4.49 18.12 -0.94
C ASP A 178 5.23 16.77 -1.11
N ILE A 179 4.73 15.85 -1.96
CA ILE A 179 5.52 14.70 -2.43
C ILE A 179 6.06 15.05 -3.81
N ARG A 180 7.28 15.58 -3.83
CA ARG A 180 7.91 16.02 -5.06
C ARG A 180 8.47 14.81 -5.82
N THR A 181 7.85 14.47 -6.95
CA THR A 181 8.46 13.58 -7.93
C THR A 181 9.80 14.14 -8.39
N MET A 182 10.80 13.30 -8.69
CA MET A 182 12.05 13.81 -9.20
C MET A 182 11.86 14.38 -10.61
N ARG A 183 11.92 15.71 -10.71
CA ARG A 183 11.83 16.43 -11.97
C ARG A 183 13.08 17.23 -12.18
N VAL A 184 13.56 17.22 -13.41
CA VAL A 184 14.71 18.01 -13.84
C VAL A 184 14.30 18.89 -15.01
N THR A 185 14.92 20.07 -15.10
CA THR A 185 14.79 20.90 -16.29
C THR A 185 15.95 20.60 -17.22
N VAL A 186 15.64 20.19 -18.44
CA VAL A 186 16.61 19.99 -19.52
C VAL A 186 16.39 21.03 -20.62
N SER A 187 17.41 21.24 -21.46
CA SER A 187 17.29 22.08 -22.66
C SER A 187 17.13 21.20 -23.89
N VAL A 188 16.01 21.33 -24.60
CA VAL A 188 15.78 20.68 -25.89
C VAL A 188 15.70 21.76 -26.96
N LYS A 189 16.64 21.75 -27.92
CA LYS A 189 16.76 22.80 -28.94
C LYS A 189 16.73 24.23 -28.37
N GLY A 190 17.41 24.45 -27.23
CA GLY A 190 17.47 25.74 -26.55
C GLY A 190 16.26 26.08 -25.67
N LYS A 191 15.19 25.28 -25.67
CA LYS A 191 13.98 25.50 -24.86
C LYS A 191 14.04 24.67 -23.58
N ALA A 192 13.66 25.28 -22.45
CA ALA A 192 13.55 24.58 -21.17
C ALA A 192 12.36 23.61 -21.19
N VAL A 193 12.60 22.35 -20.84
CA VAL A 193 11.62 21.27 -20.81
C VAL A 193 11.68 20.61 -19.44
N GLN A 194 10.52 20.49 -18.78
CA GLN A 194 10.37 19.77 -17.53
C GLN A 194 10.27 18.26 -17.80
N VAL A 195 11.21 17.52 -17.23
CA VAL A 195 11.33 16.07 -17.40
C VAL A 195 11.03 15.39 -16.07
N LEU A 196 10.17 14.39 -16.10
CA LEU A 196 9.97 13.46 -14.99
C LEU A 196 10.99 12.33 -15.11
N ILE A 197 11.73 12.04 -14.04
CA ILE A 197 12.55 10.83 -13.96
C ILE A 197 11.73 9.74 -13.27
N ASP A 198 11.50 8.64 -13.98
CA ASP A 198 10.54 7.61 -13.55
C ASP A 198 11.10 6.20 -13.74
N THR A 199 11.57 5.60 -12.65
CA THR A 199 12.02 4.20 -12.63
C THR A 199 10.86 3.21 -12.86
N GLY A 200 9.61 3.65 -12.69
CA GLY A 200 8.41 2.85 -12.97
C GLY A 200 8.04 2.77 -14.45
N SER A 201 8.70 3.55 -15.31
CA SER A 201 8.48 3.55 -16.76
C SER A 201 9.51 2.69 -17.49
N THR A 202 9.05 1.76 -18.33
CA THR A 202 9.95 0.90 -19.13
C THR A 202 10.61 1.64 -20.29
N HIS A 203 9.92 2.63 -20.87
CA HIS A 203 10.36 3.40 -22.03
C HIS A 203 10.44 4.90 -21.71
N ASN A 204 11.11 5.64 -22.58
CA ASN A 204 11.08 7.10 -22.55
C ASN A 204 9.89 7.63 -23.34
N PHE A 205 9.26 8.71 -22.83
CA PHE A 205 8.07 9.28 -23.44
C PHE A 205 8.20 10.78 -23.67
N LEU A 206 7.64 11.27 -24.78
CA LEU A 206 7.54 12.68 -25.10
C LEU A 206 6.07 13.04 -25.31
N ASP A 207 5.61 14.11 -24.66
CA ASP A 207 4.25 14.58 -24.84
C ASP A 207 4.03 15.08 -26.28
N LEU A 208 2.92 14.69 -26.91
CA LEU A 208 2.61 15.00 -28.31
C LEU A 208 2.59 16.52 -28.58
N ASN A 209 1.99 17.31 -27.68
CA ASN A 209 1.92 18.76 -27.85
C ASN A 209 3.29 19.40 -27.68
N THR A 210 4.08 18.90 -26.73
CA THR A 210 5.48 19.29 -26.54
C THR A 210 6.31 18.97 -27.79
N ALA A 211 6.20 17.77 -28.35
CA ALA A 211 6.91 17.38 -29.56
C ALA A 211 6.63 18.33 -30.74
N LYS A 212 5.36 18.70 -30.93
CA LYS A 212 4.95 19.69 -31.94
C LYS A 212 5.55 21.08 -31.66
N LYS A 213 5.49 21.57 -30.42
CA LYS A 213 6.06 22.87 -30.01
C LYS A 213 7.59 22.95 -30.15
N LEU A 214 8.27 21.82 -29.99
CA LEU A 214 9.71 21.68 -30.19
C LEU A 214 10.09 21.43 -31.68
N GLY A 215 9.10 21.26 -32.56
CA GLY A 215 9.32 20.93 -33.97
C GLY A 215 10.10 19.62 -34.14
N CYS A 216 9.82 18.62 -33.31
CA CYS A 216 10.45 17.31 -33.42
C CYS A 216 9.98 16.58 -34.68
N VAL A 217 10.88 15.82 -35.30
CA VAL A 217 10.53 14.95 -36.43
C VAL A 217 9.90 13.69 -35.85
N LEU A 218 8.64 13.43 -36.22
CA LEU A 218 7.87 12.28 -35.75
C LEU A 218 7.81 11.22 -36.83
N THR A 219 8.36 10.03 -36.53
CA THR A 219 8.30 8.88 -37.42
C THR A 219 7.10 8.02 -37.03
N ALA A 220 6.22 7.72 -37.99
CA ALA A 220 5.12 6.80 -37.78
C ALA A 220 5.64 5.39 -37.47
N ILE A 221 4.99 4.71 -36.53
CA ILE A 221 5.27 3.32 -36.16
C ILE A 221 3.99 2.50 -36.21
N ALA A 222 4.11 1.18 -36.23
CA ALA A 222 2.96 0.30 -36.04
C ALA A 222 2.32 0.65 -34.68
N PRO A 223 1.04 1.05 -34.63
CA PRO A 223 0.42 1.46 -33.38
C PRO A 223 0.37 0.32 -32.37
N PHE A 224 0.70 0.63 -31.11
CA PHE A 224 0.56 -0.32 -30.01
C PHE A 224 0.09 0.39 -28.74
N ASP A 225 -0.51 -0.40 -27.85
CA ASP A 225 -1.04 0.09 -26.58
C ASP A 225 0.07 0.21 -25.54
N VAL A 226 0.22 1.40 -24.97
CA VAL A 226 1.05 1.66 -23.81
C VAL A 226 0.15 1.70 -22.59
N SER A 227 0.46 0.90 -21.57
CA SER A 227 -0.21 1.00 -20.27
C SER A 227 0.40 2.17 -19.51
N VAL A 228 -0.42 3.15 -19.14
CA VAL A 228 0.00 4.31 -18.35
C VAL A 228 -0.35 4.11 -16.88
N ALA A 229 0.20 4.95 -16.00
CA ALA A 229 0.09 4.79 -14.56
C ALA A 229 -1.35 4.80 -14.01
N ASP A 230 -2.32 5.38 -14.73
CA ASP A 230 -3.75 5.41 -14.34
C ASP A 230 -4.54 4.16 -14.76
N GLY A 231 -3.83 3.13 -15.21
CA GLY A 231 -4.41 1.86 -15.68
C GLY A 231 -4.97 1.93 -17.10
N LYS A 232 -5.05 3.12 -17.72
CA LYS A 232 -5.52 3.24 -19.10
C LYS A 232 -4.49 2.74 -20.08
N LYS A 233 -5.00 2.33 -21.24
CA LYS A 233 -4.18 2.06 -22.42
C LYS A 233 -4.23 3.26 -23.35
N VAL A 234 -3.07 3.77 -23.72
CA VAL A 234 -2.92 4.89 -24.66
C VAL A 234 -2.17 4.40 -25.88
N LYS A 235 -2.69 4.71 -27.07
CA LYS A 235 -2.04 4.32 -28.32
C LYS A 235 -0.82 5.19 -28.61
N SER A 236 0.34 4.55 -28.76
CA SER A 236 1.53 5.17 -29.33
C SER A 236 1.50 4.99 -30.84
N ASN A 237 1.51 6.09 -31.58
CA ASN A 237 1.48 6.08 -33.06
C ASN A 237 2.79 6.58 -33.68
N TYR A 238 3.63 7.24 -32.88
CA TYR A 238 4.84 7.89 -33.36
C TYR A 238 6.00 7.68 -32.39
N ILE A 239 7.20 7.74 -32.95
CA ILE A 239 8.45 7.80 -32.21
C ILE A 239 9.24 9.04 -32.66
N CYS A 240 9.84 9.75 -31.71
CA CYS A 240 10.85 10.76 -31.99
C CYS A 240 12.22 10.12 -31.77
N LYS A 241 12.90 9.76 -32.86
CA LYS A 241 14.21 9.11 -32.78
C LYS A 241 15.31 10.12 -32.46
N LYS A 242 16.31 9.70 -31.69
CA LYS A 242 17.53 10.46 -31.40
C LYS A 242 17.24 11.91 -30.97
N LEU A 243 16.25 12.10 -30.10
CA LEU A 243 15.98 13.41 -29.54
C LEU A 243 17.19 13.83 -28.72
N MET A 244 17.83 14.95 -29.06
CA MET A 244 18.94 15.49 -28.28
C MET A 244 18.47 16.48 -27.22
N TRP A 245 18.99 16.36 -26.00
CA TRP A 245 18.77 17.31 -24.92
C TRP A 245 20.03 17.56 -24.11
N LYS A 246 20.08 18.69 -23.40
CA LYS A 246 21.18 19.05 -22.51
C LYS A 246 20.71 19.12 -21.07
N MET A 247 21.48 18.50 -20.18
CA MET A 247 21.28 18.57 -18.73
C MET A 247 22.61 18.96 -18.10
N LYS A 248 22.63 20.07 -17.35
CA LYS A 248 23.84 20.61 -16.70
C LYS A 248 25.03 20.77 -17.68
N GLY A 249 24.76 21.12 -18.94
CA GLY A 249 25.77 21.29 -19.99
C GLY A 249 26.17 20.00 -20.73
N VAL A 250 25.86 18.82 -20.17
CA VAL A 250 26.11 17.53 -20.83
C VAL A 250 24.98 17.23 -21.82
N SER A 251 25.34 16.74 -23.01
CA SER A 251 24.37 16.39 -24.06
C SER A 251 24.06 14.90 -24.01
N PHE A 252 22.79 14.59 -24.20
CA PHE A 252 22.23 13.24 -24.20
C PHE A 252 21.33 13.07 -25.42
N ASP A 253 21.12 11.81 -25.80
CA ASP A 253 20.09 11.45 -26.75
C ASP A 253 19.36 10.17 -26.35
N SER A 254 18.09 10.06 -26.77
CA SER A 254 17.36 8.79 -26.76
C SER A 254 16.19 8.83 -27.73
N ASP A 255 15.67 7.66 -28.02
CA ASP A 255 14.42 7.50 -28.74
C ASP A 255 13.25 7.67 -27.77
N MET A 256 12.23 8.43 -28.19
CA MET A 256 11.09 8.79 -27.35
C MET A 256 9.79 8.33 -28.00
N LEU A 257 9.03 7.48 -27.30
CA LEU A 257 7.66 7.17 -27.71
C LEU A 257 6.77 8.40 -27.49
N VAL A 258 5.89 8.70 -28.45
CA VAL A 258 5.08 9.92 -28.39
C VAL A 258 3.65 9.59 -28.00
N LEU A 259 3.21 10.19 -26.88
CA LEU A 259 1.90 9.96 -26.27
C LEU A 259 1.28 11.29 -25.83
N PRO A 260 -0.06 11.42 -25.79
CA PRO A 260 -0.74 12.53 -25.14
C PRO A 260 -0.77 12.34 -23.61
N ILE A 261 0.38 12.50 -22.94
CA ILE A 261 0.57 12.11 -21.53
C ILE A 261 -0.19 13.05 -20.58
N GLY A 262 -0.15 14.36 -20.82
CA GLY A 262 -0.65 15.37 -19.87
C GLY A 262 0.19 15.45 -18.58
N GLY A 263 0.24 16.61 -17.93
CA GLY A 263 0.94 16.79 -16.64
C GLY A 263 2.48 16.87 -16.67
N CYS A 264 3.16 16.33 -17.69
CA CYS A 264 4.60 16.50 -17.91
C CYS A 264 4.94 16.60 -19.40
N SER A 265 6.09 17.23 -19.71
CA SER A 265 6.53 17.44 -21.10
C SER A 265 7.30 16.23 -21.64
N MET A 266 8.04 15.54 -20.77
CA MET A 266 8.90 14.43 -21.11
C MET A 266 9.06 13.51 -19.90
N VAL A 267 9.19 12.21 -20.13
CA VAL A 267 9.46 11.19 -19.12
C VAL A 267 10.70 10.41 -19.54
N LEU A 268 11.66 10.27 -18.63
CA LEU A 268 12.83 9.41 -18.78
C LEU A 268 12.68 8.19 -17.89
N GLY A 269 12.51 7.04 -18.54
CA GLY A 269 12.33 5.74 -17.92
C GLY A 269 13.61 4.92 -17.82
N ILE A 270 13.47 3.63 -17.50
CA ILE A 270 14.57 2.67 -17.38
C ILE A 270 15.41 2.60 -18.65
N GLN A 271 14.79 2.75 -19.84
CA GLN A 271 15.50 2.79 -21.12
C GLN A 271 16.64 3.81 -21.17
N TRP A 272 16.48 4.99 -20.55
CA TRP A 272 17.57 5.96 -20.42
C TRP A 272 18.39 5.72 -19.16
N LEU A 273 17.76 5.42 -18.03
CA LEU A 273 18.46 5.29 -16.75
C LEU A 273 19.56 4.21 -16.78
N ILE A 274 19.34 3.10 -17.48
CA ILE A 274 20.32 2.02 -17.58
C ILE A 274 21.63 2.46 -18.27
N THR A 275 21.60 3.51 -19.10
CA THR A 275 22.80 3.99 -19.79
C THR A 275 23.75 4.77 -18.89
N LEU A 276 23.31 5.10 -17.66
CA LEU A 276 24.05 5.95 -16.73
C LEU A 276 24.96 5.15 -15.78
N GLY A 277 24.79 3.82 -15.72
CA GLY A 277 25.50 2.97 -14.77
C GLY A 277 25.04 3.23 -13.33
N ASP A 278 26.00 3.41 -12.42
CA ASP A 278 25.71 3.68 -11.02
C ASP A 278 25.13 5.10 -10.82
N ILE A 279 23.98 5.16 -10.14
CA ILE A 279 23.27 6.40 -9.86
C ILE A 279 23.04 6.52 -8.35
N MET A 280 23.46 7.65 -7.78
CA MET A 280 23.19 8.00 -6.39
C MET A 280 21.97 8.90 -6.29
N TRP A 281 21.00 8.48 -5.48
CA TRP A 281 19.75 9.21 -5.28
C TRP A 281 19.65 9.77 -3.86
N ASN A 282 19.30 11.05 -3.76
CA ASN A 282 18.88 11.67 -2.52
C ASN A 282 17.43 12.18 -2.68
N PHE A 283 16.48 11.36 -2.26
CA PHE A 283 15.05 11.65 -2.37
C PHE A 283 14.57 12.76 -1.42
N LYS A 284 15.29 13.04 -0.33
CA LYS A 284 14.97 14.14 0.58
C LYS A 284 15.24 15.49 -0.09
N ASN A 285 16.37 15.60 -0.78
CA ASN A 285 16.82 16.82 -1.46
C ASN A 285 16.46 16.86 -2.95
N LEU A 286 15.84 15.78 -3.47
CA LEU A 286 15.57 15.56 -4.88
C LEU A 286 16.81 15.73 -5.77
N ARG A 287 17.91 15.11 -5.37
CA ARG A 287 19.18 15.14 -6.09
C ARG A 287 19.47 13.77 -6.67
N MET A 288 19.92 13.76 -7.92
CA MET A 288 20.40 12.58 -8.63
C MET A 288 21.83 12.88 -9.05
N GLU A 289 22.75 11.97 -8.75
CA GLU A 289 24.14 12.07 -9.18
C GLU A 289 24.56 10.81 -9.92
N PHE A 290 25.33 10.96 -11.00
CA PHE A 290 25.89 9.84 -11.76
C PHE A 290 27.14 10.28 -12.50
N ASN A 291 27.93 9.32 -13.00
CA ASN A 291 29.17 9.57 -13.72
C ASN A 291 29.05 9.16 -15.19
N ILE A 292 29.41 10.05 -16.10
CA ILE A 292 29.48 9.77 -17.54
C ILE A 292 30.86 10.14 -18.05
N ILE A 293 31.58 9.16 -18.62
CA ILE A 293 32.91 9.37 -19.22
C ILE A 293 33.86 10.08 -18.22
N GLY A 294 33.81 9.67 -16.94
CA GLY A 294 34.62 10.27 -15.87
C GLY A 294 34.17 11.67 -15.42
N HIS A 295 33.01 12.16 -15.84
CA HIS A 295 32.44 13.43 -15.41
C HIS A 295 31.22 13.22 -14.52
N LYS A 296 31.26 13.81 -13.33
CA LYS A 296 30.15 13.78 -12.38
C LYS A 296 29.06 14.77 -12.81
N VAL A 297 27.84 14.27 -12.97
CA VAL A 297 26.64 15.06 -13.22
C VAL A 297 25.77 15.00 -11.96
N SER A 298 25.26 16.16 -11.51
CA SER A 298 24.44 16.31 -10.31
C SER A 298 23.38 17.41 -10.42
#